data_AF-A0A838D2N6-F1
#
_entry.id   AF-A0A838D2N6-F1
#
_cell.length_a   1.000
_cell.length_b   1.000
_cell.length_c   1.000
_cell.angle_alpha   90.00
_cell.angle_beta   90.00
_cell.angle_gamma   90.00
#
_symmetry.space_group_name_H-M   'P 1'
#
loop_
_entity.id
_entity.type
_entity.pdbx_description
1 polymer ?
#
loop_
_entity_poly.entity_id
_entity_poly.type
_entity_poly.pdbx_seq_one_letter_code
_entity_poly.pdbx_strand_id
1 'polypeptide(L)'
;MRYTYGYSDWSIRWWQWISSIPRQSNPAFDLTGEFVYNSQNIDDVTFLCQRIEGRGNIPCRKSNLPYGNYFFMPIINWISIYGIDGIDDRELIAIAKEKMNVIDTLELRINGFYLTSELMKNRVLSTFFDIDLPENNIFGLDEGRRRCISDGYWIFFQSSSDRLIVSSNSSCSSGITKIGVEYHLSKV
;
A
#
# COMPACT_ATOMS: atom_id res chain seq x y z
N MET A 1 15.55 3.09 -17.11
CA MET A 1 14.56 1.99 -17.06
C MET A 1 13.36 2.36 -17.91
N ARG A 2 12.95 1.48 -18.84
CA ARG A 2 11.68 1.62 -19.55
C ARG A 2 10.57 1.20 -18.58
N TYR A 3 9.84 2.16 -18.03
CA TYR A 3 8.62 1.88 -17.28
C TYR A 3 7.53 1.45 -18.27
N THR A 4 7.41 0.14 -18.53
CA THR A 4 6.30 -0.40 -19.33
C THR A 4 4.97 -0.41 -18.57
N TYR A 5 5.00 -0.11 -17.27
CA TYR A 5 3.84 -0.12 -16.38
C TYR A 5 3.54 1.29 -15.84
N GLY A 6 2.26 1.66 -15.90
CA GLY A 6 1.75 2.89 -15.29
C GLY A 6 1.45 2.72 -13.81
N TYR A 7 1.12 3.81 -13.13
CA TYR A 7 0.77 3.79 -11.71
C TYR A 7 -0.42 2.85 -11.39
N SER A 8 -1.39 2.73 -12.29
CA SER A 8 -2.50 1.77 -12.15
C SER A 8 -2.02 0.31 -12.18
N ASP A 9 -1.04 -0.03 -13.00
CA ASP A 9 -0.52 -1.40 -13.05
C ASP A 9 0.26 -1.72 -11.77
N TRP A 10 1.02 -0.75 -11.27
CA TRP A 10 1.76 -0.89 -10.02
C TRP A 10 0.84 -1.02 -8.80
N SER A 11 -0.25 -0.25 -8.73
CA SER A 11 -1.23 -0.38 -7.64
C SER A 11 -1.92 -1.74 -7.64
N ILE A 12 -2.25 -2.28 -8.82
CA ILE A 12 -2.81 -3.63 -8.97
C ILE A 12 -1.83 -4.69 -8.47
N ARG A 13 -0.57 -4.63 -8.93
CA ARG A 13 0.49 -5.56 -8.51
C ARG A 13 0.73 -5.51 -7.00
N TRP A 14 0.69 -4.32 -6.42
CA TRP A 14 0.81 -4.15 -4.98
C TRP A 14 -0.34 -4.83 -4.23
N TRP A 15 -1.59 -4.68 -4.69
CA TRP A 15 -2.74 -5.34 -4.09
C TRP A 15 -2.68 -6.86 -4.22
N GLN A 16 -2.24 -7.37 -5.36
CA GLN A 16 -2.02 -8.80 -5.57
C GLN A 16 -0.95 -9.35 -4.63
N TRP A 17 0.16 -8.63 -4.46
CA TRP A 17 1.20 -8.99 -3.50
C TRP A 17 0.67 -9.04 -2.07
N ILE A 18 0.15 -7.92 -1.55
CA ILE A 18 -0.24 -7.85 -0.14
C ILE A 18 -1.40 -8.80 0.20
N SER A 19 -2.32 -9.03 -0.74
CA SER A 19 -3.49 -9.89 -0.50
C SER A 19 -3.15 -11.38 -0.59
N SER A 20 -2.08 -11.74 -1.30
CA SER A 20 -1.62 -13.14 -1.42
C SER A 20 -0.97 -13.70 -0.15
N ILE A 21 -0.63 -12.84 0.82
CA ILE A 21 0.09 -13.23 2.03
C ILE A 21 -0.90 -13.40 3.19
N PRO A 22 -0.93 -14.56 3.87
CA PRO A 22 -1.77 -14.77 5.05
C PRO A 22 -1.48 -13.75 6.15
N ARG A 23 -2.51 -13.37 6.91
CA ARG A 23 -2.48 -12.29 7.89
C ARG A 23 -1.31 -12.39 8.88
N GLN A 24 -1.01 -13.59 9.36
CA GLN A 24 0.01 -13.87 10.38
C GLN A 24 1.45 -13.54 9.93
N SER A 25 1.72 -13.55 8.64
CA SER A 25 3.04 -13.26 8.05
C SER A 25 3.01 -12.03 7.15
N ASN A 26 1.93 -11.24 7.23
CA ASN A 26 1.66 -10.16 6.29
C ASN A 26 2.35 -8.86 6.73
N PRO A 27 3.12 -8.19 5.83
CA PRO A 27 3.78 -6.92 6.13
C PRO A 27 2.84 -5.83 6.67
N ALA A 28 1.55 -5.83 6.32
CA ALA A 28 0.59 -4.84 6.77
C ALA A 28 0.26 -4.94 8.28
N PHE A 29 0.51 -6.10 8.90
CA PHE A 29 0.26 -6.39 10.31
C PHE A 29 1.56 -6.47 11.14
N ASP A 30 2.70 -6.41 10.47
CA ASP A 30 4.02 -6.38 11.10
C ASP A 30 4.28 -5.02 11.75
N LEU A 31 4.71 -5.04 13.00
CA LEU A 31 5.08 -3.84 13.77
C LEU A 31 6.60 -3.59 13.79
N THR A 32 7.39 -4.58 13.37
CA THR A 32 8.84 -4.65 13.58
C THR A 32 9.65 -4.46 12.30
N GLY A 33 9.13 -4.88 11.14
CA GLY A 33 9.84 -4.87 9.87
C GLY A 33 10.38 -6.24 9.42
N GLU A 34 10.17 -7.29 10.22
CA GLU A 34 10.55 -8.67 9.92
C GLU A 34 9.91 -9.21 8.63
N PHE A 35 8.69 -8.80 8.31
CA PHE A 35 7.92 -9.36 7.19
C PHE A 35 7.95 -8.51 5.93
N VAL A 36 8.70 -7.40 5.91
CA VAL A 36 8.76 -6.46 4.76
C VAL A 36 9.10 -7.16 3.46
N TYR A 37 9.95 -8.19 3.51
CA TYR A 37 10.42 -8.90 2.34
C TYR A 37 9.60 -10.14 1.96
N ASN A 38 8.54 -10.47 2.70
CA ASN A 38 7.75 -11.65 2.42
C ASN A 38 7.07 -11.55 1.05
N SER A 39 7.28 -12.58 0.22
CA SER A 39 6.71 -12.72 -1.12
C SER A 39 7.00 -11.55 -2.09
N GLN A 40 8.11 -10.82 -1.90
CA GLN A 40 8.58 -9.79 -2.83
C GLN A 40 9.22 -10.43 -4.07
N ASN A 41 8.39 -10.89 -5.01
CA ASN A 41 8.85 -11.56 -6.24
C ASN A 41 8.75 -10.65 -7.48
N ILE A 42 9.06 -9.35 -7.34
CA ILE A 42 8.84 -8.35 -8.40
C ILE A 42 10.12 -7.58 -8.72
N ASP A 43 10.86 -8.06 -9.71
CA ASP A 43 12.01 -7.40 -10.35
C ASP A 43 12.90 -6.60 -9.36
N ASP A 44 13.21 -5.34 -9.70
CA ASP A 44 14.03 -4.41 -8.92
C ASP A 44 13.21 -3.52 -7.96
N VAL A 45 11.90 -3.80 -7.78
CA VAL A 45 10.97 -2.94 -7.03
C VAL A 45 10.60 -3.59 -5.71
N THR A 46 10.90 -2.91 -4.61
CA THR A 46 10.42 -3.30 -3.28
C THR A 46 9.09 -2.63 -2.97
N PHE A 47 8.07 -3.43 -2.67
CA PHE A 47 6.81 -2.89 -2.17
C PHE A 47 6.87 -2.60 -0.68
N LEU A 48 6.44 -1.40 -0.29
CA LEU A 48 6.23 -1.05 1.12
C LEU A 48 4.73 -0.87 1.36
N CYS A 49 4.29 -1.02 2.60
CA CYS A 49 2.88 -0.91 2.95
C CYS A 49 2.68 -0.05 4.18
N GLN A 50 1.47 0.48 4.32
CA GLN A 50 1.04 1.10 5.57
C GLN A 50 0.56 0.00 6.51
N ARG A 51 0.31 0.38 7.75
CA ARG A 51 -0.47 -0.43 8.67
C ARG A 51 -1.94 -0.45 8.22
N ILE A 52 -2.52 -1.64 8.04
CA ILE A 52 -3.94 -1.79 7.63
C ILE A 52 -4.89 -1.72 8.83
N GLU A 53 -4.45 -2.10 10.03
CA GLU A 53 -5.29 -2.09 11.24
C GLU A 53 -4.53 -1.70 12.51
N GLY A 54 -5.22 -0.98 13.38
CA GLY A 54 -4.80 -0.73 14.76
C GLY A 54 -4.94 0.74 15.16
N ARG A 55 -5.53 0.98 16.33
CA ARG A 55 -5.58 2.31 16.95
C ARG A 55 -4.25 2.57 17.67
N GLY A 56 -3.74 3.80 17.58
CA GLY A 56 -2.57 4.24 18.35
C GLY A 56 -1.32 4.47 17.51
N ASN A 57 -0.17 4.01 18.01
CA ASN A 57 1.14 4.41 17.51
C ASN A 57 1.42 3.92 16.08
N ILE A 58 2.02 4.80 15.28
CA ILE A 58 2.60 4.51 13.97
C ILE A 58 3.75 3.50 14.17
N PRO A 59 3.74 2.33 13.50
CA PRO A 59 4.82 1.35 13.66
C PRO A 59 6.12 1.89 13.07
N CYS A 60 7.23 1.62 13.77
CA CYS A 60 8.59 1.87 13.29
C CYS A 60 9.20 0.52 12.88
N ARG A 61 9.21 0.25 11.57
CA ARG A 61 9.66 -0.98 10.95
C ARG A 61 11.12 -0.87 10.54
N LYS A 62 11.96 -1.81 10.99
CA LYS A 62 13.38 -1.88 10.65
C LYS A 62 13.62 -3.14 9.84
N SER A 63 14.25 -3.00 8.68
CA SER A 63 14.51 -4.14 7.81
C SER A 63 15.79 -3.97 7.00
N ASN A 64 16.41 -5.10 6.70
CA ASN A 64 17.56 -5.19 5.84
C ASN A 64 17.10 -5.68 4.47
N LEU A 65 17.28 -4.85 3.45
CA LEU A 65 16.89 -5.17 2.08
C LEU A 65 18.06 -5.86 1.38
N PRO A 66 17.85 -7.07 0.83
CA PRO A 66 18.92 -7.80 0.16
C PRO A 66 19.32 -7.16 -1.19
N TYR A 67 18.42 -6.37 -1.79
CA TYR A 67 18.63 -5.62 -3.03
C TYR A 67 17.47 -4.63 -3.26
N GLY A 68 17.57 -3.83 -4.31
CA GLY A 68 16.53 -2.90 -4.74
C GLY A 68 16.86 -1.43 -4.46
N ASN A 69 16.68 -0.59 -5.47
CA ASN A 69 16.78 0.87 -5.35
C ASN A 69 15.45 1.56 -5.66
N TYR A 70 14.46 0.79 -6.12
CA TYR A 70 13.14 1.29 -6.49
C TYR A 70 12.10 0.80 -5.50
N PHE A 71 11.21 1.70 -5.14
CA PHE A 71 10.22 1.47 -4.11
C PHE A 71 8.86 1.92 -4.63
N PHE A 72 7.84 1.13 -4.32
CA PHE A 72 6.46 1.51 -4.58
C PHE A 72 5.61 1.24 -3.35
N MET A 73 4.82 2.23 -2.97
CA MET A 73 3.92 2.10 -1.82
C MET A 73 2.68 2.97 -2.00
N PRO A 74 1.56 2.57 -1.38
CA PRO A 74 0.49 3.51 -1.17
C PRO A 74 0.96 4.55 -0.15
N ILE A 75 0.30 5.68 -0.09
CA ILE A 75 0.40 6.61 1.03
C ILE A 75 -0.87 6.44 1.86
N ILE A 76 -2.00 6.32 1.16
CA ILE A 76 -3.31 5.87 1.63
C ILE A 76 -4.06 5.29 0.43
N ASN A 77 -4.86 4.24 0.65
CA ASN A 77 -5.62 3.60 -0.41
C ASN A 77 -6.91 2.95 0.12
N TRP A 78 -7.74 2.48 -0.80
CA TRP A 78 -8.89 1.64 -0.55
C TRP A 78 -9.05 0.60 -1.67
N ILE A 79 -9.56 -0.57 -1.34
CA ILE A 79 -9.98 -1.61 -2.28
C ILE A 79 -11.45 -1.91 -2.07
N SER A 80 -12.22 -1.91 -3.16
CA SER A 80 -13.61 -2.38 -3.17
C SER A 80 -13.65 -3.78 -3.77
N ILE A 81 -14.27 -4.72 -3.07
CA ILE A 81 -14.33 -6.14 -3.41
C ILE A 81 -15.75 -6.52 -3.80
N TYR A 82 -15.90 -7.17 -4.96
CA TYR A 82 -17.18 -7.67 -5.44
C TYR A 82 -17.84 -8.64 -4.44
N GLY A 83 -19.13 -8.46 -4.18
CA GLY A 83 -19.91 -9.27 -3.24
C GLY A 83 -19.72 -8.88 -1.77
N ILE A 84 -18.79 -7.97 -1.46
CA ILE A 84 -18.55 -7.43 -0.12
C ILE A 84 -18.97 -5.96 -0.06
N ASP A 85 -18.37 -5.13 -0.92
CA ASP A 85 -18.65 -3.69 -0.95
C ASP A 85 -19.80 -3.36 -1.90
N GLY A 86 -19.98 -4.13 -2.98
CA GLY A 86 -21.03 -3.90 -3.98
C GLY A 86 -21.25 -5.11 -4.88
N ILE A 87 -22.38 -5.12 -5.60
CA ILE A 87 -22.80 -6.24 -6.46
C ILE A 87 -22.65 -5.94 -7.95
N ASP A 88 -22.25 -4.72 -8.32
CA ASP A 88 -21.92 -4.34 -9.69
C ASP A 88 -20.72 -3.37 -9.79
N ASP A 89 -20.23 -3.19 -11.01
CA ASP A 89 -19.04 -2.38 -11.29
C ASP A 89 -19.22 -0.90 -10.91
N ARG A 90 -20.43 -0.34 -11.03
CA ARG A 90 -20.69 1.07 -10.73
C ARG A 90 -20.62 1.34 -9.24
N GLU A 91 -21.21 0.46 -8.44
CA GLU A 91 -21.16 0.53 -6.97
C GLU A 91 -19.71 0.43 -6.47
N LEU A 92 -18.94 -0.54 -6.96
CA LEU A 92 -17.55 -0.72 -6.56
C LEU A 92 -16.68 0.51 -6.87
N ILE A 93 -16.85 1.11 -8.06
CA ILE A 93 -16.18 2.36 -8.45
C ILE A 93 -16.58 3.50 -7.53
N ALA A 94 -17.88 3.65 -7.25
CA ALA A 94 -18.39 4.73 -6.42
C ALA A 94 -17.81 4.68 -5.00
N ILE A 95 -17.82 3.49 -4.39
CA ILE A 95 -17.30 3.27 -3.04
C ILE A 95 -15.80 3.54 -2.96
N ALA A 96 -15.01 3.01 -3.92
CA ALA A 96 -13.56 3.23 -3.92
C ALA A 96 -13.23 4.74 -3.98
N LYS A 97 -13.95 5.47 -4.83
CA LYS A 97 -13.80 6.93 -4.96
C LYS A 97 -14.24 7.67 -3.70
N GLU A 98 -15.39 7.31 -3.13
CA GLU A 98 -15.93 7.96 -1.94
C GLU A 98 -14.95 7.89 -0.78
N LYS A 99 -14.34 6.73 -0.54
CA LYS A 99 -13.34 6.54 0.52
C LYS A 99 -12.11 7.43 0.34
N MET A 100 -11.70 7.69 -0.91
CA MET A 100 -10.56 8.57 -1.20
C MET A 100 -10.95 10.05 -1.31
N ASN A 101 -12.24 10.39 -1.48
CA ASN A 101 -12.71 11.78 -1.52
C ASN A 101 -12.71 12.47 -0.15
N VAL A 102 -12.64 11.70 0.94
CA VAL A 102 -12.71 12.21 2.32
C VAL A 102 -11.34 12.24 3.02
N ILE A 103 -10.25 12.26 2.25
CA ILE A 103 -8.88 12.37 2.77
C ILE A 103 -8.62 13.81 3.23
N ASP A 104 -8.10 13.93 4.44
CA ASP A 104 -7.83 15.22 5.09
C ASP A 104 -6.33 15.52 5.13
N THR A 105 -5.50 14.49 5.35
CA THR A 105 -4.04 14.63 5.44
C THR A 105 -3.35 13.60 4.56
N LEU A 106 -2.35 14.06 3.80
CA LEU A 106 -1.48 13.23 2.99
C LEU A 106 -0.01 13.69 3.16
N GLU A 107 0.71 13.06 4.07
CA GLU A 107 2.12 13.35 4.32
C GLU A 107 3.00 12.14 4.00
N LEU A 108 4.06 12.41 3.24
CA LEU A 108 5.16 11.49 3.04
C LEU A 108 6.48 12.22 3.28
N ARG A 109 7.41 11.56 3.95
CA ARG A 109 8.81 11.98 4.01
C ARG A 109 9.72 10.87 3.57
N ILE A 110 10.74 11.25 2.82
CA ILE A 110 11.84 10.36 2.44
C ILE A 110 13.12 11.03 2.90
N ASN A 111 13.86 10.38 3.79
CA ASN A 111 15.07 10.91 4.43
C ASN A 111 14.87 12.32 5.03
N GLY A 112 13.70 12.56 5.63
CA GLY A 112 13.33 13.83 6.26
C GLY A 112 12.77 14.90 5.31
N PHE A 113 12.87 14.72 3.99
CA PHE A 113 12.31 15.66 3.00
C PHE A 113 10.81 15.42 2.81
N TYR A 114 10.01 16.47 2.99
CA TYR A 114 8.57 16.42 2.76
C TYR A 114 8.23 16.39 1.28
N LEU A 115 7.33 15.50 0.93
CA LEU A 115 6.65 15.45 -0.36
C LEU A 115 5.17 15.68 -0.04
N THR A 116 4.60 16.87 -0.28
CA THR A 116 3.19 17.16 0.06
C THR A 116 2.41 17.71 -1.12
N SER A 117 2.92 18.73 -1.82
CA SER A 117 2.19 19.40 -2.92
C SER A 117 2.06 18.56 -4.20
N GLU A 118 3.01 17.65 -4.47
CA GLU A 118 3.00 16.80 -5.67
C GLU A 118 2.20 15.50 -5.46
N LEU A 119 2.01 15.06 -4.20
CA LEU A 119 1.40 13.77 -3.91
C LEU A 119 -0.06 13.68 -4.34
N MET A 120 -0.78 14.81 -4.26
CA MET A 120 -2.18 14.86 -4.65
C MET A 120 -2.40 14.55 -6.14
N LYS A 121 -1.37 14.70 -6.98
CA LYS A 121 -1.41 14.36 -8.41
C LYS A 121 -1.30 12.85 -8.65
N ASN A 122 -0.89 12.08 -7.64
CA ASN A 122 -0.69 10.64 -7.74
C ASN A 122 -1.89 9.84 -7.20
N ARG A 123 -3.10 10.41 -7.27
CA ARG A 123 -4.32 9.63 -7.06
C ARG A 123 -4.54 8.71 -8.27
N VAL A 124 -4.76 7.43 -7.99
CA VAL A 124 -4.87 6.39 -9.01
C VAL A 124 -6.10 5.56 -8.71
N LEU A 125 -7.10 5.69 -9.58
CA LEU A 125 -8.15 4.69 -9.71
C LEU A 125 -7.63 3.58 -10.64
N SER A 126 -7.60 2.34 -10.16
CA SER A 126 -7.17 1.21 -10.98
C SER A 126 -8.24 0.81 -12.00
N THR A 127 -7.85 0.06 -13.03
CA THR A 127 -8.81 -0.82 -13.72
C THR A 127 -9.29 -1.93 -12.78
N PHE A 128 -10.33 -2.68 -13.16
CA PHE A 128 -10.69 -3.90 -12.44
C PHE A 128 -9.58 -4.94 -12.56
N PHE A 129 -9.37 -5.68 -11.48
CA PHE A 129 -8.37 -6.73 -11.38
C PHE A 129 -8.85 -7.82 -10.43
N ASP A 130 -8.12 -8.92 -10.39
CA ASP A 130 -8.38 -9.99 -9.44
C ASP A 130 -7.23 -10.11 -8.44
N ILE A 131 -7.59 -10.51 -7.22
CA ILE A 131 -6.68 -10.96 -6.17
C ILE A 131 -7.01 -12.41 -5.81
N ASP A 132 -5.99 -13.15 -5.40
CA ASP A 132 -6.14 -14.52 -4.89
C ASP A 132 -5.94 -14.48 -3.37
N LEU A 133 -7.00 -14.79 -2.62
CA LEU A 133 -6.96 -14.77 -1.16
C LEU A 133 -6.58 -16.15 -0.63
N PRO A 134 -5.55 -16.26 0.23
CA PRO A 134 -5.28 -17.50 0.95
C PRO A 134 -6.24 -17.69 2.14
N GLU A 135 -6.19 -18.86 2.78
CA GLU A 135 -6.71 -19.03 4.13
C GLU A 135 -6.13 -17.96 5.08
N ASN A 136 -6.93 -17.52 6.05
CA ASN A 136 -6.54 -16.48 7.02
C ASN A 136 -6.01 -15.19 6.35
N ASN A 137 -6.60 -14.78 5.22
CA ASN A 137 -6.21 -13.54 4.52
C ASN A 137 -6.51 -12.27 5.34
N ILE A 138 -5.95 -11.16 4.86
CA ILE A 138 -6.02 -9.85 5.53
C ILE A 138 -7.43 -9.27 5.65
N PHE A 139 -8.39 -9.75 4.85
CA PHE A 139 -9.78 -9.28 4.86
C PHE A 139 -10.70 -10.13 5.75
N GLY A 140 -10.22 -11.26 6.27
CA GLY A 140 -11.04 -12.21 7.04
C GLY A 140 -12.15 -12.87 6.21
N LEU A 141 -12.00 -12.89 4.90
CA LEU A 141 -12.93 -13.53 3.96
C LEU A 141 -12.56 -15.00 3.75
N ASP A 142 -13.46 -15.78 3.19
CA ASP A 142 -13.11 -17.10 2.66
C ASP A 142 -12.02 -16.98 1.60
N GLU A 143 -11.22 -18.03 1.45
CA GLU A 143 -10.18 -18.08 0.42
C GLU A 143 -10.76 -18.07 -1.01
N GLY A 144 -9.86 -17.88 -1.97
CA GLY A 144 -10.16 -17.93 -3.39
C GLY A 144 -10.13 -16.57 -4.07
N ARG A 145 -10.39 -16.60 -5.37
CA ARG A 145 -10.27 -15.45 -6.25
C ARG A 145 -11.39 -14.44 -5.99
N ARG A 146 -11.04 -13.16 -5.97
CA ARG A 146 -11.98 -12.03 -5.81
C ARG A 146 -11.69 -10.96 -6.86
N ARG A 147 -12.76 -10.44 -7.46
CA ARG A 147 -12.71 -9.29 -8.39
C ARG A 147 -12.79 -8.00 -7.60
N CYS A 148 -11.91 -7.06 -7.91
CA CYS A 148 -11.72 -5.84 -7.15
C CYS A 148 -11.45 -4.63 -8.04
N ILE A 149 -11.61 -3.44 -7.46
CA ILE A 149 -11.10 -2.17 -7.97
C ILE A 149 -10.54 -1.38 -6.79
N SER A 150 -9.53 -0.54 -7.03
CA SER A 150 -8.92 0.27 -5.97
C SER A 150 -8.80 1.73 -6.37
N ASP A 151 -8.84 2.61 -5.38
CA ASP A 151 -8.48 4.02 -5.52
C ASP A 151 -7.50 4.37 -4.39
N GLY A 152 -6.54 5.24 -4.64
CA GLY A 152 -5.55 5.60 -3.64
C GLY A 152 -4.51 6.58 -4.13
N TYR A 153 -3.75 7.12 -3.18
CA TYR A 153 -2.58 7.93 -3.44
C TYR A 153 -1.35 7.05 -3.33
N TRP A 154 -0.52 7.06 -4.36
CA TRP A 154 0.63 6.17 -4.47
C TRP A 154 1.90 6.94 -4.74
N ILE A 155 3.04 6.33 -4.43
CA ILE A 155 4.34 6.88 -4.78
C ILE A 155 5.23 5.78 -5.31
N PHE A 156 5.86 6.07 -6.46
CA PHE A 156 7.00 5.34 -6.96
C PHE A 156 8.23 6.23 -6.80
N PHE A 157 9.29 5.73 -6.15
CA PHE A 157 10.50 6.51 -5.96
C PHE A 157 11.75 5.64 -6.02
N GLN A 158 12.89 6.28 -6.27
CA GLN A 158 14.20 5.65 -6.26
C GLN A 158 15.04 6.23 -5.13
N SER A 159 15.84 5.39 -4.48
CA SER A 159 16.89 5.82 -3.57
C SER A 159 18.15 5.01 -3.79
N SER A 160 19.27 5.68 -4.03
CA SER A 160 20.61 5.09 -4.08
C SER A 160 21.28 5.02 -2.70
N SER A 161 20.69 5.59 -1.65
CA SER A 161 21.27 5.60 -0.30
C SER A 161 21.29 4.19 0.31
N ASP A 162 22.35 3.87 1.06
CA ASP A 162 22.46 2.62 1.82
C ASP A 162 21.52 2.58 3.02
N ARG A 163 21.11 3.77 3.50
CA ARG A 163 20.11 3.95 4.53
C ARG A 163 18.96 4.79 4.01
N LEU A 164 17.74 4.30 4.18
CA LEU A 164 16.53 4.93 3.70
C LEU A 164 15.52 5.00 4.85
N ILE A 165 15.08 6.21 5.17
CA ILE A 165 13.99 6.46 6.10
C ILE A 165 12.77 6.90 5.31
N VAL A 166 11.67 6.18 5.43
CA VAL A 166 10.39 6.53 4.79
C VAL A 166 9.34 6.64 5.87
N SER A 167 8.68 7.79 5.98
CA SER A 167 7.58 7.97 6.93
C SER A 167 6.34 8.46 6.21
N SER A 168 5.20 7.80 6.39
CA SER A 168 3.90 8.32 5.95
C SER A 168 2.98 8.54 7.14
N ASN A 169 2.18 9.59 7.05
CA ASN A 169 1.10 9.88 7.98
C ASN A 169 -0.06 10.43 7.17
N SER A 170 -1.18 9.72 7.17
CA SER A 170 -2.34 10.07 6.37
C SER A 170 -3.59 9.86 7.19
N SER A 171 -4.60 10.68 6.92
CA SER A 171 -5.86 10.57 7.63
C SER A 171 -7.05 10.82 6.73
N CYS A 172 -8.16 10.16 7.05
CA CYS A 172 -9.46 10.39 6.43
C CYS A 172 -10.53 10.64 7.49
N SER A 173 -11.65 11.23 7.05
CA SER A 173 -12.80 11.54 7.90
C SER A 173 -12.43 12.42 9.10
N SER A 174 -11.81 13.58 8.83
CA SER A 174 -11.43 14.58 9.86
C SER A 174 -10.49 14.04 10.94
N GLY A 175 -9.55 13.17 10.56
CA GLY A 175 -8.51 12.68 11.47
C GLY A 175 -8.91 11.49 12.37
N ILE A 176 -10.12 10.94 12.20
CA ILE A 176 -10.61 9.78 12.98
C ILE A 176 -9.79 8.53 12.64
N THR A 177 -9.55 8.30 11.36
CA THR A 177 -8.73 7.18 10.89
C THR A 177 -7.36 7.73 10.53
N LYS A 178 -6.34 7.32 11.29
CA LYS A 178 -4.93 7.64 11.01
C LYS A 178 -4.22 6.39 10.53
N ILE A 179 -3.61 6.48 9.37
CA ILE A 179 -2.83 5.42 8.74
C ILE A 179 -1.43 5.97 8.54
N GLY A 180 -0.44 5.25 9.05
CA GLY A 180 0.94 5.68 8.93
C GLY A 180 1.91 4.53 9.13
N VAL A 181 3.15 4.77 8.76
CA VAL A 181 4.28 3.87 8.96
C VAL A 181 5.56 4.68 8.97
N GLU A 182 6.54 4.24 9.75
CA GLU A 182 7.92 4.66 9.60
C GLU A 182 8.77 3.44 9.28
N TYR A 183 9.60 3.54 8.24
CA TYR A 183 10.53 2.51 7.80
C TYR A 183 11.96 3.00 7.96
N HIS A 184 12.82 2.17 8.53
CA HIS A 184 14.26 2.34 8.56
C HIS A 184 14.87 1.15 7.81
N LEU A 185 15.22 1.38 6.55
CA LEU A 185 15.67 0.34 5.63
C LEU A 185 17.17 0.49 5.43
N SER A 186 17.90 -0.61 5.60
CA SER A 186 19.35 -0.67 5.30
C SER A 186 19.57 -1.64 4.15
N LYS A 187 20.42 -1.28 3.20
CA LYS A 187 20.89 -2.20 2.15
C LYS A 187 22.07 -2.99 2.69
N VAL A 188 22.11 -4.28 2.39
CA VAL A 188 23.19 -5.21 2.79
C VAL A 188 24.12 -5.47 1.62
#